data_AF-A0A3D0RHE1-F1
#
_entry.id   AF-A0A3D0RHE1-F1
#
_cell.length_a   1.000
_cell.length_b   1.000
_cell.length_c   1.000
_cell.angle_alpha   90.00
_cell.angle_beta   90.00
_cell.angle_gamma   90.00
#
_symmetry.space_group_name_H-M   'P 1'
#
loop_
_entity.id
_entity.type
_entity.pdbx_description
1 polymer ?
#
loop_
_entity_poly.entity_id
_entity_poly.type
_entity_poly.pdbx_seq_one_letter_code
_entity_poly.pdbx_strand_id
1 'polypeptide(L)'
;MAIFGQQYSPKPVTVGEDTFLPYIKGKVINRIPENDLIAQKIFAILRPLPSVNTPQGYEVEAYSDGTSHMLELHFMPYLLEEGETVRKPGSNINFYFNDIASIFRQPLQSGIGEIYTLPAKTGDFMGFPIYEHEGRETTAIYTGNEPLFLPVSQEEYLNALIKYEEQKNKENGSPISMDDNLKEIEKAYQELLKTDKAAAEEFRKDMESFRKDLVQNNTTDDLTSSYKKELAHLSPAERKKQAYYAIHSMEKKGNFSGLVSDNETEKAQPLVKPNDKAISKNANDKIRLIVVTWKPGYALTDDKMHEILQNQTIWKRIMQKVE
;
A
#
# COMPACT_ATOMS: atom_id res chain seq x y z
N MET A 1 -14.82 43.48 -25.50
CA MET A 1 -14.51 42.33 -24.63
C MET A 1 -13.23 42.67 -23.88
N ALA A 2 -13.32 42.90 -22.56
CA ALA A 2 -12.15 43.17 -21.74
C ALA A 2 -11.45 41.85 -21.44
N ILE A 3 -10.21 41.70 -21.91
CA ILE A 3 -9.31 40.65 -21.47
C ILE A 3 -8.85 41.07 -20.07
N PHE A 4 -9.44 40.49 -19.02
CA PHE A 4 -8.89 40.62 -17.67
C PHE A 4 -7.53 39.92 -17.65
N GLY A 5 -6.46 40.68 -17.88
CA GLY A 5 -5.10 40.18 -17.79
C GLY A 5 -4.82 39.71 -16.36
N GLN A 6 -4.16 38.56 -16.21
CA GLN A 6 -3.64 38.11 -14.92
C GLN A 6 -2.74 39.21 -14.34
N GLN A 7 -3.16 39.82 -13.24
CA GLN A 7 -2.39 40.85 -12.56
C GLN A 7 -1.50 40.17 -11.53
N TYR A 8 -0.21 40.00 -11.87
CA TYR A 8 0.74 39.39 -10.96
C TYR A 8 1.18 40.36 -9.86
N SER A 9 1.37 39.86 -8.65
CA SER A 9 1.81 40.65 -7.50
C SER A 9 2.53 39.79 -6.48
N PRO A 10 3.57 40.30 -5.80
CA PRO A 10 4.19 39.62 -4.66
C PRO A 10 3.39 39.78 -3.36
N LYS A 11 2.16 40.31 -3.41
CA LYS A 11 1.34 40.55 -2.22
C LYS A 11 1.06 39.23 -1.48
N PRO A 12 1.48 39.10 -0.21
CA PRO A 12 1.22 37.90 0.58
C PRO A 12 -0.23 37.85 1.08
N VAL A 13 -0.70 36.63 1.37
CA VAL A 13 -1.98 36.35 2.05
C VAL A 13 -1.74 35.30 3.11
N THR A 14 -1.96 35.64 4.38
CA THR A 14 -1.78 34.72 5.51
C THR A 14 -3.10 34.01 5.84
N VAL A 15 -3.04 32.68 5.92
CA VAL A 15 -4.16 31.82 6.32
C VAL A 15 -3.64 30.80 7.34
N GLY A 16 -4.10 30.90 8.59
CA GLY A 16 -3.52 30.10 9.67
C GLY A 16 -2.07 30.50 9.93
N GLU A 17 -1.18 29.50 9.94
CA GLU A 17 0.27 29.69 10.15
C GLU A 17 1.03 29.95 8.83
N ASP A 18 0.39 29.72 7.69
CA ASP A 18 1.02 29.81 6.37
C ASP A 18 0.80 31.18 5.73
N THR A 19 1.85 31.72 5.10
CA THR A 19 1.77 32.95 4.31
C THR A 19 1.96 32.64 2.84
N PHE A 20 0.89 32.68 2.05
CA PHE A 20 0.89 32.36 0.63
C PHE A 20 1.26 33.55 -0.23
N LEU A 21 1.76 33.26 -1.44
CA LEU A 21 2.00 34.23 -2.50
C LEU A 21 1.04 33.97 -3.68
N PRO A 22 -0.29 34.09 -3.50
CA PRO A 22 -1.27 33.55 -4.44
C PRO A 22 -1.31 34.29 -5.79
N TYR A 23 -0.67 35.46 -5.88
CA TYR A 23 -0.71 36.30 -7.08
C TYR A 23 0.55 36.24 -7.92
N ILE A 24 1.58 35.48 -7.54
CA ILE A 24 2.79 35.37 -8.38
C ILE A 24 2.55 34.40 -9.54
N LYS A 25 3.26 34.62 -10.65
CA LYS A 25 3.16 33.75 -11.82
C LYS A 25 3.70 32.35 -11.48
N GLY A 26 2.89 31.34 -11.76
CA GLY A 26 3.24 29.93 -11.63
C GLY A 26 4.15 29.42 -12.74
N LYS A 27 4.76 28.27 -12.47
CA LYS A 27 5.55 27.50 -13.45
C LYS A 27 4.88 26.16 -13.73
N VAL A 28 5.17 25.62 -14.90
CA VAL A 28 4.79 24.26 -15.30
C VAL A 28 6.08 23.50 -15.57
N ILE A 29 6.34 22.49 -14.75
CA ILE A 29 7.53 21.64 -14.83
C ILE A 29 7.10 20.27 -15.34
N ASN A 30 7.60 19.88 -16.51
CA ASN A 30 7.38 18.55 -17.06
C ASN A 30 8.62 17.68 -16.81
N ARG A 31 8.52 16.73 -15.88
CA ARG A 31 9.53 15.71 -15.56
C ARG A 31 9.16 14.33 -16.10
N ILE A 32 8.23 14.25 -17.04
CA ILE A 32 7.88 12.99 -17.69
C ILE A 32 8.96 12.67 -18.74
N PRO A 33 9.61 11.49 -18.66
CA PRO A 33 10.58 11.07 -19.68
C PRO A 33 9.95 10.98 -21.07
N GLU A 34 10.73 11.21 -22.14
CA GLU A 34 10.23 11.17 -23.52
C GLU A 34 9.76 9.77 -23.94
N ASN A 35 10.36 8.73 -23.36
CA ASN A 35 10.01 7.33 -23.61
C ASN A 35 8.74 6.89 -22.87
N ASP A 36 8.21 7.68 -21.93
CA ASP A 36 6.97 7.36 -21.22
C ASP A 36 5.74 7.79 -22.02
N LEU A 37 5.40 6.99 -23.03
CA LEU A 37 4.34 7.32 -23.96
C LEU A 37 2.96 7.43 -23.28
N ILE A 38 2.71 6.65 -22.22
CA ILE A 38 1.42 6.66 -21.53
C ILE A 38 1.27 7.93 -20.70
N ALA A 39 2.25 8.27 -19.85
CA ALA A 39 2.21 9.48 -19.04
C ALA A 39 2.17 10.74 -19.92
N GLN A 40 2.94 10.78 -21.02
CA GLN A 40 2.89 11.88 -21.99
C GLN A 40 1.50 12.03 -22.62
N LYS A 41 0.84 10.92 -23.01
CA LYS A 41 -0.52 10.94 -23.57
C LYS A 41 -1.52 11.55 -22.58
N ILE A 42 -1.48 11.14 -21.31
CA ILE A 42 -2.40 11.65 -20.29
C ILE A 42 -2.09 13.10 -19.94
N PHE A 43 -0.82 13.45 -19.76
CA PHE A 43 -0.43 14.83 -19.46
C PHE A 43 -0.78 15.79 -20.61
N ALA A 44 -0.66 15.37 -21.87
CA ALA A 44 -1.09 16.17 -23.02
C ALA A 44 -2.60 16.49 -23.02
N ILE A 45 -3.42 15.63 -22.40
CA ILE A 45 -4.85 15.90 -22.20
C ILE A 45 -5.06 16.95 -21.11
N LEU A 46 -4.32 16.86 -19.99
CA LEU A 46 -4.42 17.76 -18.84
C LEU A 46 -3.82 19.16 -19.10
N ARG A 47 -2.71 19.21 -19.86
CA ARG A 47 -1.90 20.41 -20.09
C ARG A 47 -2.66 21.66 -20.54
N PRO A 48 -3.69 21.59 -21.41
CA PRO A 48 -4.43 22.77 -21.84
C PRO A 48 -5.32 23.41 -20.76
N LEU A 49 -5.58 22.74 -19.64
CA LEU A 49 -6.42 23.28 -18.58
C LEU A 49 -5.77 24.53 -17.96
N PRO A 50 -6.53 25.62 -17.68
CA PRO A 50 -5.96 26.82 -17.05
C PRO A 50 -5.25 26.55 -15.72
N SER A 51 -5.78 25.60 -14.92
CA SER A 51 -5.19 25.14 -13.67
C SER A 51 -3.85 24.41 -13.84
N VAL A 52 -3.51 24.01 -15.07
CA VAL A 52 -2.24 23.33 -15.42
C VAL A 52 -1.34 24.23 -16.26
N ASN A 53 -1.87 24.93 -17.26
CA ASN A 53 -1.10 25.69 -18.26
C ASN A 53 -0.67 27.07 -17.79
N THR A 54 -1.52 27.72 -17.00
CA THR A 54 -1.34 29.12 -16.57
C THR A 54 -1.49 29.24 -15.06
N PRO A 55 -0.71 28.46 -14.27
CA PRO A 55 -0.84 28.47 -12.83
C PRO A 55 -0.47 29.84 -12.25
N GLN A 56 -1.10 30.21 -11.14
CA GLN A 56 -0.89 31.47 -10.44
C GLN A 56 -0.94 31.19 -8.94
N GLY A 57 0.12 31.56 -8.23
CA GLY A 57 0.30 31.28 -6.80
C GLY A 57 0.82 29.88 -6.48
N TYR A 58 1.05 29.05 -7.49
CA TYR A 58 1.57 27.69 -7.35
C TYR A 58 2.37 27.27 -8.59
N GLU A 59 3.15 26.23 -8.43
CA GLU A 59 3.81 25.48 -9.49
C GLU A 59 3.03 24.20 -9.77
N VAL A 60 3.01 23.78 -11.04
CA VAL A 60 2.50 22.47 -11.44
C VAL A 60 3.67 21.62 -11.87
N GLU A 61 3.87 20.48 -11.23
CA GLU A 61 4.91 19.53 -11.57
C GLU A 61 4.27 18.21 -12.02
N ALA A 62 4.53 17.81 -13.26
CA ALA A 62 4.14 16.52 -13.78
C ALA A 62 5.35 15.58 -13.77
N TYR A 63 5.22 14.41 -13.15
CA TYR A 63 6.32 13.47 -12.95
C TYR A 63 5.93 12.04 -13.35
N SER A 64 6.88 11.32 -13.94
CA SER A 64 6.86 9.88 -14.09
C SER A 64 8.27 9.33 -13.87
N ASP A 65 8.36 8.09 -13.42
CA ASP A 65 9.62 7.33 -13.30
C ASP A 65 10.12 6.74 -14.64
N GLY A 66 9.33 6.89 -15.72
CA GLY A 66 9.68 6.40 -17.06
C GLY A 66 9.26 4.95 -17.34
N THR A 67 8.57 4.30 -16.40
CA THR A 67 8.11 2.92 -16.54
C THR A 67 6.80 2.79 -17.31
N SER A 68 6.13 3.91 -17.64
CA SER A 68 4.76 3.93 -18.17
C SER A 68 3.71 3.36 -17.22
N HIS A 69 4.02 3.21 -15.93
CA HIS A 69 3.07 2.73 -14.91
C HIS A 69 2.46 3.84 -14.06
N MET A 70 3.00 5.05 -14.11
CA MET A 70 2.48 6.14 -13.27
C MET A 70 2.63 7.53 -13.89
N LEU A 71 1.77 8.43 -13.46
CA LEU A 71 1.88 9.88 -13.65
C LEU A 71 1.43 10.56 -12.37
N GLU A 72 2.28 11.40 -11.81
CA GLU A 72 1.93 12.28 -10.69
C GLU A 72 1.79 13.72 -11.19
N LEU A 73 0.70 14.38 -10.81
CA LEU A 73 0.47 15.80 -11.04
C LEU A 73 0.42 16.52 -9.69
N HIS A 74 1.48 17.22 -9.35
CA HIS A 74 1.62 17.97 -8.10
C HIS A 74 1.27 19.44 -8.31
N PHE A 75 0.51 19.99 -7.36
CA PHE A 75 0.23 21.42 -7.23
C PHE A 75 0.99 21.94 -6.01
N MET A 76 2.02 22.74 -6.24
CA MET A 76 2.95 23.17 -5.20
C MET A 76 2.79 24.68 -4.95
N PRO A 77 2.07 25.11 -3.89
CA PRO A 77 1.86 26.53 -3.66
C PRO A 77 3.18 27.22 -3.32
N TYR A 78 3.23 28.52 -3.64
CA TYR A 78 4.30 29.39 -3.20
C TYR A 78 3.95 30.01 -1.86
N LEU A 79 4.89 29.92 -0.92
CA LEU A 79 4.78 30.48 0.41
C LEU A 79 5.92 31.46 0.67
N LEU A 80 5.73 32.34 1.63
CA LEU A 80 6.73 33.22 2.18
C LEU A 80 7.16 32.69 3.55
N GLU A 81 8.37 32.17 3.64
CA GLU A 81 8.97 31.65 4.87
C GLU A 81 10.30 32.37 5.10
N GLU A 82 10.48 32.94 6.30
CA GLU A 82 11.69 33.70 6.66
C GLU A 82 12.06 34.83 5.67
N GLY A 83 11.07 35.37 4.96
CA GLY A 83 11.25 36.40 3.94
C GLY A 83 11.62 35.87 2.55
N GLU A 84 11.75 34.55 2.38
CA GLU A 84 12.04 33.90 1.12
C GLU A 84 10.81 33.23 0.51
N THR A 85 10.75 33.21 -0.82
CA THR A 85 9.73 32.46 -1.54
C THR A 85 10.12 30.99 -1.60
N VAL A 86 9.36 30.14 -0.93
CA VAL A 86 9.51 28.69 -0.96
C VAL A 86 8.34 28.04 -1.71
N ARG A 87 8.55 26.80 -2.16
CA ARG A 87 7.47 25.93 -2.66
C ARG A 87 7.33 24.72 -1.74
N LYS A 88 6.10 24.34 -1.40
CA LYS A 88 5.82 23.13 -0.61
C LYS A 88 4.95 22.14 -1.39
N PRO A 89 4.99 20.83 -1.09
CA PRO A 89 4.04 19.88 -1.63
C PRO A 89 2.61 20.28 -1.20
N GLY A 90 1.75 20.60 -2.16
CA GLY A 90 0.33 20.83 -1.92
C GLY A 90 -0.50 19.62 -2.33
N SER A 91 -1.60 19.87 -3.04
CA SER A 91 -2.49 18.80 -3.51
C SER A 91 -1.84 18.03 -4.66
N ASN A 92 -2.22 16.77 -4.86
CA ASN A 92 -1.78 15.99 -6.01
C ASN A 92 -2.85 15.05 -6.56
N ILE A 93 -2.68 14.68 -7.83
CA ILE A 93 -3.47 13.65 -8.51
C ILE A 93 -2.47 12.64 -9.05
N ASN A 94 -2.64 11.38 -8.68
CA ASN A 94 -1.81 10.26 -9.12
C ASN A 94 -2.63 9.37 -10.03
N PHE A 95 -2.07 9.04 -11.18
CA PHE A 95 -2.59 8.08 -12.13
C PHE A 95 -1.65 6.88 -12.13
N TYR A 96 -2.20 5.68 -11.98
CA TYR A 96 -1.47 4.43 -12.16
C TYR A 96 -2.06 3.70 -13.37
N PHE A 97 -1.20 3.17 -14.22
CA PHE A 97 -1.56 2.56 -15.49
C PHE A 97 -1.31 1.07 -15.46
N ASN A 98 -2.35 0.29 -15.80
CA ASN A 98 -2.29 -1.18 -15.86
C ASN A 98 -1.82 -1.85 -14.56
N ASP A 99 -1.94 -1.15 -13.43
CA ASP A 99 -1.48 -1.59 -12.12
C ASP A 99 -2.67 -1.79 -11.19
N ILE A 100 -3.20 -3.02 -11.15
CA ILE A 100 -4.31 -3.36 -10.27
C ILE A 100 -3.90 -3.23 -8.80
N ALA A 101 -2.63 -3.51 -8.46
CA ALA A 101 -2.13 -3.44 -7.09
C ALA A 101 -2.23 -2.02 -6.50
N SER A 102 -2.24 -0.98 -7.36
CA SER A 102 -2.38 0.42 -6.94
C SER A 102 -3.75 0.79 -6.33
N ILE A 103 -4.78 -0.04 -6.54
CA ILE A 103 -6.09 0.08 -5.85
C ILE A 103 -5.92 -0.19 -4.35
N PHE A 104 -4.99 -1.07 -4.01
CA PHE A 104 -4.73 -1.46 -2.64
C PHE A 104 -3.73 -0.51 -1.99
N ARG A 105 -3.84 -0.37 -0.66
CA ARG A 105 -2.88 0.42 0.13
C ARG A 105 -1.61 -0.38 0.43
N GLN A 106 -1.78 -1.58 0.97
CA GLN A 106 -0.70 -2.48 1.37
C GLN A 106 -1.20 -3.92 1.35
N PRO A 107 -0.33 -4.91 1.10
CA PRO A 107 -0.69 -6.31 1.25
C PRO A 107 -1.03 -6.63 2.71
N LEU A 108 -1.73 -7.73 2.91
CA LEU A 108 -2.16 -8.21 4.23
C LEU A 108 -0.98 -8.34 5.20
N GLN A 109 0.16 -8.80 4.69
CA GLN A 109 1.41 -8.88 5.44
C GLN A 109 2.60 -8.62 4.50
N SER A 110 3.62 -7.94 5.02
CA SER A 110 4.88 -7.77 4.28
C SER A 110 5.53 -9.13 4.03
N GLY A 111 5.93 -9.39 2.78
CA GLY A 111 6.69 -10.59 2.39
C GLY A 111 5.88 -11.82 1.98
N ILE A 112 4.54 -11.83 2.15
CA ILE A 112 3.68 -12.93 1.66
C ILE A 112 3.23 -12.77 0.20
N GLY A 113 3.67 -11.70 -0.47
CA GLY A 113 3.29 -11.36 -1.83
C GLY A 113 2.02 -10.51 -1.94
N GLU A 114 1.41 -10.50 -3.12
CA GLU A 114 0.27 -9.67 -3.50
C GLU A 114 -1.08 -10.28 -3.05
N ILE A 115 -1.20 -10.47 -1.73
CA ILE A 115 -2.44 -10.94 -1.09
C ILE A 115 -3.00 -9.79 -0.25
N TYR A 116 -4.25 -9.45 -0.51
CA TYR A 116 -4.93 -8.29 0.07
C TYR A 116 -6.30 -8.70 0.63
N THR A 117 -6.87 -7.87 1.50
CA THR A 117 -8.32 -7.90 1.75
C THR A 117 -9.05 -7.30 0.57
N LEU A 118 -10.27 -7.78 0.29
CA LEU A 118 -11.09 -7.24 -0.80
C LEU A 118 -11.42 -5.76 -0.53
N PRO A 119 -11.14 -4.84 -1.47
CA PRO A 119 -11.54 -3.44 -1.31
C PRO A 119 -13.05 -3.27 -1.34
N ALA A 120 -13.58 -2.38 -0.52
CA ALA A 120 -14.99 -2.05 -0.49
C ALA A 120 -15.32 -1.06 -1.62
N LYS A 121 -16.37 -1.34 -2.42
CA LYS A 121 -16.89 -0.33 -3.34
C LYS A 121 -17.69 0.70 -2.54
N THR A 122 -17.20 1.94 -2.44
CA THR A 122 -17.83 3.02 -1.64
C THR A 122 -18.63 4.01 -2.48
N GLY A 123 -18.42 4.04 -3.80
CA GLY A 123 -19.14 4.94 -4.68
C GLY A 123 -18.84 4.75 -6.16
N ASP A 124 -19.18 5.77 -6.93
CA ASP A 124 -18.95 5.82 -8.37
C ASP A 124 -18.49 7.22 -8.78
N PHE A 125 -17.40 7.28 -9.53
CA PHE A 125 -16.88 8.49 -10.17
C PHE A 125 -17.12 8.40 -11.68
N MET A 126 -18.06 9.20 -12.18
CA MET A 126 -18.42 9.24 -13.61
C MET A 126 -18.73 7.86 -14.22
N GLY A 127 -19.37 6.98 -13.44
CA GLY A 127 -19.73 5.63 -13.87
C GLY A 127 -18.67 4.56 -13.64
N PHE A 128 -17.52 4.92 -13.05
CA PHE A 128 -16.46 3.99 -12.66
C PHE A 128 -16.42 3.81 -11.14
N PRO A 129 -16.14 2.59 -10.63
CA PRO A 129 -16.18 2.33 -9.19
C PRO A 129 -15.10 3.09 -8.42
N ILE A 130 -15.49 3.62 -7.26
CA ILE A 130 -14.58 4.07 -6.20
C ILE A 130 -14.43 2.92 -5.21
N TYR A 131 -13.19 2.53 -4.97
CA TYR A 131 -12.79 1.50 -4.02
C TYR A 131 -12.10 2.13 -2.81
N GLU A 132 -12.49 1.71 -1.62
CA GLU A 132 -11.82 2.01 -0.36
C GLU A 132 -11.07 0.76 0.14
N HIS A 133 -9.81 0.96 0.54
CA HIS A 133 -9.00 -0.09 1.17
C HIS A 133 -8.04 0.53 2.18
N GLU A 134 -8.22 0.20 3.45
CA GLU A 134 -7.35 0.62 4.56
C GLU A 134 -7.23 2.16 4.66
N GLY A 135 -8.35 2.87 4.53
CA GLY A 135 -8.46 4.33 4.59
C GLY A 135 -8.04 5.07 3.32
N ARG A 136 -7.76 4.35 2.22
CA ARG A 136 -7.40 4.93 0.92
C ARG A 136 -8.54 4.74 -0.08
N GLU A 137 -9.03 5.84 -0.64
CA GLU A 137 -9.96 5.79 -1.78
C GLU A 137 -9.21 5.88 -3.11
N THR A 138 -9.64 5.05 -4.05
CA THR A 138 -9.11 4.99 -5.41
C THR A 138 -10.26 4.85 -6.41
N THR A 139 -10.17 5.49 -7.57
CA THR A 139 -11.12 5.28 -8.67
C THR A 139 -10.49 4.36 -9.70
N ALA A 140 -11.16 3.25 -10.05
CA ALA A 140 -10.68 2.31 -11.05
C ALA A 140 -11.42 2.49 -12.38
N ILE A 141 -10.75 3.09 -13.37
CA ILE A 141 -11.27 3.29 -14.72
C ILE A 141 -10.87 2.08 -15.58
N TYR A 142 -11.80 1.14 -15.73
CA TYR A 142 -11.65 -0.11 -16.46
C TYR A 142 -12.90 -0.37 -17.30
N THR A 143 -12.72 -0.69 -18.58
CA THR A 143 -13.82 -0.93 -19.54
C THR A 143 -13.98 -2.38 -19.94
N GLY A 144 -13.09 -3.27 -19.50
CA GLY A 144 -13.19 -4.70 -19.77
C GLY A 144 -14.18 -5.40 -18.83
N ASN A 145 -14.40 -6.69 -19.11
CA ASN A 145 -15.38 -7.51 -18.39
C ASN A 145 -14.74 -8.50 -17.41
N GLU A 146 -13.41 -8.62 -17.42
CA GLU A 146 -12.70 -9.54 -16.52
C GLU A 146 -12.66 -8.97 -15.10
N PRO A 147 -12.79 -9.81 -14.05
CA PRO A 147 -12.71 -9.32 -12.69
C PRO A 147 -11.32 -8.77 -12.40
N LEU A 148 -11.23 -7.58 -11.78
CA LEU A 148 -9.94 -7.00 -11.35
C LEU A 148 -9.31 -7.80 -10.21
N PHE A 149 -10.13 -8.47 -9.39
CA PHE A 149 -9.68 -9.20 -8.20
C PHE A 149 -10.04 -10.68 -8.33
N LEU A 150 -9.05 -11.54 -8.13
CA LEU A 150 -9.25 -12.99 -8.06
C LEU A 150 -9.26 -13.45 -6.61
N PRO A 151 -10.14 -14.40 -6.24
CA PRO A 151 -10.11 -14.98 -4.90
C PRO A 151 -8.78 -15.70 -4.66
N VAL A 152 -8.21 -15.53 -3.47
CA VAL A 152 -7.08 -16.32 -2.99
C VAL A 152 -7.64 -17.54 -2.26
N SER A 153 -7.17 -18.74 -2.60
CA SER A 153 -7.63 -19.95 -1.91
C SER A 153 -6.95 -20.13 -0.55
N GLN A 154 -7.55 -20.92 0.34
CA GLN A 154 -6.95 -21.26 1.64
C GLN A 154 -5.56 -21.89 1.48
N GLU A 155 -5.40 -22.80 0.50
CA GLU A 155 -4.10 -23.42 0.20
C GLU A 155 -3.08 -22.42 -0.35
N GLU A 156 -3.49 -21.49 -1.21
CA GLU A 156 -2.59 -20.47 -1.74
C GLU A 156 -2.07 -19.55 -0.63
N TYR A 157 -2.96 -19.10 0.25
CA TYR A 157 -2.58 -18.24 1.38
C TYR A 157 -1.66 -18.93 2.39
N LEU A 158 -1.98 -20.15 2.82
CA LEU A 158 -1.15 -20.90 3.76
C LEU A 158 0.23 -21.22 3.18
N ASN A 159 0.31 -21.57 1.90
CA ASN A 159 1.60 -21.77 1.23
C ASN A 159 2.42 -20.48 1.15
N ALA A 160 1.79 -19.32 0.96
CA ALA A 160 2.48 -18.03 0.98
C ALA A 160 3.09 -17.72 2.37
N LEU A 161 2.33 -17.97 3.44
CA LEU A 161 2.83 -17.84 4.83
C LEU A 161 3.99 -18.81 5.13
N ILE A 162 3.85 -20.08 4.74
CA ILE A 162 4.91 -21.10 4.89
C ILE A 162 6.19 -20.64 4.19
N LYS A 163 6.08 -20.23 2.93
CA LYS A 163 7.23 -19.79 2.13
C LYS A 163 7.91 -18.57 2.75
N TYR A 164 7.13 -17.61 3.25
CA TYR A 164 7.64 -16.43 3.91
C TYR A 164 8.44 -16.77 5.18
N GLU A 165 7.88 -17.58 6.08
CA GLU A 165 8.59 -17.97 7.32
C GLU A 165 9.81 -18.85 7.03
N GLU A 166 9.74 -19.76 6.04
CA GLU A 166 10.91 -20.55 5.61
C GLU A 166 12.05 -19.65 5.07
N GLN A 167 11.72 -18.59 4.35
CA GLN A 167 12.72 -17.64 3.84
C GLN A 167 13.31 -16.80 4.98
N LYS A 168 12.47 -16.29 5.88
CA LYS A 168 12.88 -15.53 7.06
C LYS A 168 13.81 -16.34 7.97
N ASN A 169 13.56 -17.64 8.13
CA ASN A 169 14.42 -18.56 8.89
C ASN A 169 15.76 -18.85 8.19
N LYS A 170 15.84 -18.74 6.86
CA LYS A 170 17.11 -18.87 6.13
C LYS A 170 17.97 -17.61 6.25
N GLU A 171 17.33 -16.44 6.19
CA GLU A 171 18.03 -15.14 6.21
C GLU A 171 18.55 -14.75 7.59
N ASN A 172 17.77 -15.02 8.65
CA ASN A 172 18.15 -14.67 10.02
C ASN A 172 18.97 -15.77 10.73
N GLY A 173 19.30 -16.85 10.03
CA GLY A 173 19.70 -18.11 10.64
C GLY A 173 18.50 -18.81 11.28
N SER A 174 18.54 -20.14 11.36
CA SER A 174 17.55 -20.85 12.18
C SER A 174 17.60 -20.28 13.60
N PRO A 175 16.46 -20.09 14.28
CA PRO A 175 16.50 -19.84 15.71
C PRO A 175 17.43 -20.89 16.33
N ILE A 176 18.40 -20.47 17.16
CA ILE A 176 19.29 -21.40 17.86
C ILE A 176 18.39 -22.50 18.41
N SER A 177 18.62 -23.74 17.97
CA SER A 177 17.83 -24.88 18.43
C SER A 177 17.75 -24.81 19.96
N MET A 178 16.57 -25.03 20.53
CA MET A 178 16.41 -25.06 21.99
C MET A 178 17.47 -25.95 22.65
N ASP A 179 17.87 -27.04 21.99
CA ASP A 179 18.94 -27.93 22.43
C ASP A 179 20.31 -27.27 22.46
N ASP A 180 20.64 -26.42 21.49
CA ASP A 180 21.93 -25.73 21.46
C ASP A 180 21.96 -24.57 22.46
N ASN A 181 20.83 -23.91 22.69
CA ASN A 181 20.68 -22.91 23.74
C ASN A 181 20.81 -23.56 25.14
N LEU A 182 20.21 -24.73 25.35
CA LEU A 182 20.35 -25.50 26.59
C LEU A 182 21.80 -25.96 26.84
N LYS A 183 22.54 -26.33 25.79
CA LYS A 183 23.97 -26.68 25.91
C LYS A 183 24.83 -25.48 26.31
N GLU A 184 24.59 -24.30 25.75
CA GLU A 184 25.34 -23.09 26.11
C GLU A 184 25.02 -22.62 27.53
N ILE A 185 23.76 -22.72 27.95
CA ILE A 185 23.39 -22.37 29.33
C ILE A 185 23.94 -23.39 30.33
N GLU A 186 24.01 -24.68 29.97
CA GLU A 186 24.67 -25.70 30.80
C GLU A 186 26.17 -25.42 30.94
N LYS A 187 26.86 -24.97 29.90
CA LYS A 187 28.27 -24.55 30.01
C LYS A 187 28.44 -23.37 30.97
N ALA A 188 27.57 -22.37 30.88
CA ALA A 188 27.58 -21.21 31.79
C ALA A 188 27.35 -21.63 33.25
N TYR A 189 26.45 -22.58 33.50
CA TYR A 189 26.25 -23.17 34.83
C TYR A 189 27.51 -23.88 35.36
N GLN A 190 28.17 -24.69 34.53
CA GLN A 190 29.39 -25.41 34.93
C GLN A 190 30.58 -24.46 35.21
N GLU A 191 30.63 -23.30 34.57
CA GLU A 191 31.61 -22.27 34.88
C GLU A 191 31.26 -21.53 36.18
N LEU A 192 30.00 -21.15 36.37
CA LEU A 192 29.51 -20.48 37.58
C LEU A 192 29.71 -21.35 38.83
N LEU A 193 29.52 -22.66 38.72
CA LEU A 193 29.72 -23.63 39.79
C LEU A 193 31.17 -23.67 40.32
N LYS A 194 32.15 -23.31 39.47
CA LYS A 194 33.57 -23.26 39.84
C LYS A 194 33.91 -22.01 40.63
N THR A 195 33.17 -20.92 40.44
CA THR A 195 33.46 -19.60 41.02
C THR A 195 32.56 -19.26 42.21
N ASP A 196 31.27 -19.61 42.16
CA ASP A 196 30.31 -19.34 43.24
C ASP A 196 29.22 -20.43 43.28
N LYS A 197 29.30 -21.28 44.31
CA LYS A 197 28.40 -22.42 44.48
C LYS A 197 26.98 -22.01 44.91
N ALA A 198 26.83 -20.87 45.59
CA ALA A 198 25.52 -20.40 46.03
C ALA A 198 24.74 -19.81 44.86
N ALA A 199 25.40 -18.97 44.04
CA ALA A 199 24.83 -18.42 42.82
C ALA A 199 24.50 -19.52 41.78
N ALA A 200 25.34 -20.55 41.67
CA ALA A 200 25.07 -21.68 40.78
C ALA A 200 23.83 -22.49 41.22
N GLU A 201 23.60 -22.70 42.51
CA GLU A 201 22.42 -23.43 42.98
C GLU A 201 21.11 -22.65 42.77
N GLU A 202 21.16 -21.31 42.83
CA GLU A 202 20.05 -20.43 42.46
C GLU A 202 19.77 -20.50 40.94
N PHE A 203 20.83 -20.40 40.13
CA PHE A 203 20.75 -20.55 38.67
C PHE A 203 20.19 -21.91 38.22
N ARG A 204 20.53 -22.99 38.95
CA ARG A 204 19.98 -24.34 38.71
C ARG A 204 18.48 -24.41 38.94
N LYS A 205 17.97 -23.75 39.98
CA LYS A 205 16.53 -23.69 40.29
C LYS A 205 15.77 -22.90 39.23
N ASP A 206 16.33 -21.79 38.77
CA ASP A 206 15.75 -21.00 37.68
C ASP A 206 15.73 -21.79 36.37
N MET A 207 16.79 -22.55 36.08
CA MET A 207 16.85 -23.47 34.94
C MET A 207 15.80 -24.59 35.02
N GLU A 208 15.59 -25.18 36.20
CA GLU A 208 14.55 -26.21 36.39
C GLU A 208 13.13 -25.64 36.26
N SER A 209 12.90 -24.40 36.71
CA SER A 209 11.65 -23.69 36.48
C SER A 209 11.44 -23.42 34.99
N PHE A 210 12.47 -22.91 34.31
CA PHE A 210 12.45 -22.66 32.87
C PHE A 210 12.21 -23.94 32.07
N ARG A 211 12.86 -25.06 32.42
CA ARG A 211 12.61 -26.38 31.81
C ARG A 211 11.18 -26.87 32.06
N LYS A 212 10.61 -26.65 33.25
CA LYS A 212 9.22 -27.02 33.55
C LYS A 212 8.22 -26.18 32.76
N ASP A 213 8.45 -24.88 32.66
CA ASP A 213 7.63 -23.97 31.86
C ASP A 213 7.70 -24.34 30.36
N LEU A 214 8.85 -24.81 29.88
CA LEU A 214 9.03 -25.29 28.52
C LEU A 214 8.30 -26.63 28.25
N VAL A 215 8.37 -27.58 29.18
CA VAL A 215 7.71 -28.90 29.05
C VAL A 215 6.18 -28.79 29.19
N GLN A 216 5.67 -27.84 29.97
CA GLN A 216 4.23 -27.57 30.08
C GLN A 216 3.69 -26.81 28.86
N ASN A 217 4.47 -25.94 28.22
CA ASN A 217 4.09 -25.19 27.03
C ASN A 217 4.50 -25.91 25.72
N ASN A 218 4.26 -27.23 25.66
CA ASN A 218 4.74 -28.18 24.64
C ASN A 218 4.15 -27.99 23.22
N THR A 219 4.05 -26.76 22.73
CA THR A 219 3.87 -26.39 21.32
C THR A 219 4.77 -25.21 20.99
N THR A 220 6.08 -25.41 21.06
CA THR A 220 7.05 -24.67 20.25
C THR A 220 7.07 -25.23 18.82
N ASP A 221 5.90 -25.47 18.23
CA ASP A 221 5.85 -25.60 16.78
C ASP A 221 6.27 -24.23 16.23
N ASP A 222 7.35 -24.19 15.45
CA ASP A 222 7.64 -22.98 14.68
C ASP A 222 6.41 -22.62 13.81
N LEU A 223 6.27 -21.34 13.47
CA LEU A 223 5.11 -20.85 12.70
C LEU A 223 4.93 -21.65 11.40
N THR A 224 6.03 -22.04 10.78
CA THR A 224 6.06 -22.92 9.60
C THR A 224 5.34 -24.25 9.84
N SER A 225 5.64 -24.93 10.95
CA SER A 225 5.03 -26.21 11.34
C SER A 225 3.56 -26.03 11.65
N SER A 226 3.19 -24.91 12.29
CA SER A 226 1.79 -24.57 12.56
C SER A 226 0.99 -24.40 11.27
N TYR A 227 1.50 -23.63 10.29
CA TYR A 227 0.82 -23.46 8.99
C TYR A 227 0.75 -24.76 8.18
N LYS A 228 1.80 -25.59 8.22
CA LYS A 228 1.80 -26.91 7.56
C LYS A 228 0.76 -27.85 8.19
N LYS A 229 0.62 -27.84 9.51
CA LYS A 229 -0.43 -28.58 10.22
C LYS A 229 -1.80 -28.06 9.81
N GLU A 230 -2.02 -26.75 9.83
CA GLU A 230 -3.30 -26.15 9.42
C GLU A 230 -3.70 -26.58 7.99
N LEU A 231 -2.77 -26.49 7.03
CA LEU A 231 -3.00 -26.94 5.66
C LEU A 231 -3.32 -28.44 5.56
N ALA A 232 -2.67 -29.28 6.38
CA ALA A 232 -2.90 -30.72 6.41
C ALA A 232 -4.30 -31.08 6.96
N HIS A 233 -4.88 -30.26 7.83
CA HIS A 233 -6.23 -30.47 8.37
C HIS A 233 -7.33 -30.10 7.37
N LEU A 234 -7.04 -29.28 6.36
CA LEU A 234 -8.01 -28.92 5.33
C LEU A 234 -8.22 -30.06 4.32
N SER A 235 -9.48 -30.40 4.06
CA SER A 235 -9.86 -31.31 2.98
C SER A 235 -9.52 -30.71 1.60
N PRO A 236 -9.41 -31.55 0.54
CA PRO A 236 -9.14 -31.06 -0.82
C PRO A 236 -10.17 -30.04 -1.33
N ALA A 237 -11.40 -30.09 -0.84
CA ALA A 237 -12.43 -29.11 -1.18
C ALA A 237 -12.23 -27.77 -0.45
N GLU A 238 -11.90 -27.81 0.85
CA GLU A 238 -11.65 -26.60 1.65
C GLU A 238 -10.41 -25.84 1.18
N ARG A 239 -9.35 -26.55 0.80
CA ARG A 239 -8.13 -25.97 0.22
C ARG A 239 -8.40 -25.06 -0.98
N LYS A 240 -9.44 -25.37 -1.76
CA LYS A 240 -9.85 -24.62 -2.97
C LYS A 240 -10.85 -23.50 -2.67
N LYS A 241 -11.43 -23.45 -1.47
CA LYS A 241 -12.33 -22.36 -1.08
C LYS A 241 -11.54 -21.07 -0.91
N GLN A 242 -12.23 -19.95 -1.08
CA GLN A 242 -11.65 -18.64 -0.83
C GLN A 242 -11.24 -18.52 0.63
N ALA A 243 -10.08 -17.92 0.86
CA ALA A 243 -9.59 -17.57 2.18
C ALA A 243 -10.32 -16.33 2.71
N TYR A 244 -10.73 -16.38 3.97
CA TYR A 244 -11.30 -15.26 4.70
C TYR A 244 -10.46 -15.00 5.93
N TYR A 245 -10.11 -13.73 6.16
CA TYR A 245 -9.20 -13.30 7.20
C TYR A 245 -9.89 -12.44 8.26
N ALA A 246 -9.57 -12.69 9.52
CA ALA A 246 -9.98 -11.85 10.63
C ALA A 246 -8.90 -11.82 11.71
N ILE A 247 -8.41 -10.61 12.05
CA ILE A 247 -7.38 -10.40 13.09
C ILE A 247 -7.79 -11.06 14.42
N HIS A 248 -9.06 -10.92 14.80
CA HIS A 248 -9.60 -11.48 16.05
C HIS A 248 -9.68 -13.02 16.08
N SER A 249 -9.46 -13.71 14.95
CA SER A 249 -9.40 -15.17 14.93
C SER A 249 -8.16 -15.69 15.65
N MET A 250 -7.02 -15.01 15.50
CA MET A 250 -5.75 -15.43 16.10
C MET A 250 -5.86 -15.50 17.63
N GLU A 251 -6.45 -14.47 18.25
CA GLU A 251 -6.60 -14.37 19.71
C GLU A 251 -7.63 -15.35 20.27
N LYS A 252 -8.71 -15.61 19.54
CA LYS A 252 -9.83 -16.43 20.03
C LYS A 252 -9.63 -17.93 19.81
N LYS A 253 -8.92 -18.30 18.75
CA LYS A 253 -8.81 -19.69 18.29
C LYS A 253 -7.40 -20.24 18.34
N GLY A 254 -6.40 -19.39 18.61
CA GLY A 254 -5.00 -19.79 18.60
C GLY A 254 -4.50 -20.21 17.21
N ASN A 255 -5.21 -19.83 16.13
CA ASN A 255 -4.75 -20.11 14.78
C ASN A 255 -3.84 -18.98 14.29
N PHE A 256 -2.57 -19.31 14.06
CA PHE A 256 -1.55 -18.33 13.71
C PHE A 256 -1.75 -17.68 12.33
N SER A 257 -2.63 -18.21 11.47
CA SER A 257 -2.89 -17.71 10.12
C SER A 257 -3.91 -16.57 10.07
N GLY A 258 -4.78 -16.48 11.09
CA GLY A 258 -5.94 -15.58 11.09
C GLY A 258 -7.06 -15.98 10.11
N LEU A 259 -6.99 -17.17 9.50
CA LEU A 259 -8.07 -17.71 8.66
C LEU A 259 -9.31 -18.02 9.50
N VAL A 260 -10.49 -17.73 8.99
CA VAL A 260 -11.75 -18.17 9.61
C VAL A 260 -12.30 -19.42 8.90
N SER A 261 -13.03 -20.23 9.66
CA SER A 261 -13.82 -21.33 9.10
C SER A 261 -15.01 -20.80 8.29
N ASP A 262 -15.51 -21.59 7.34
CA ASP A 262 -16.65 -21.22 6.47
C ASP A 262 -17.87 -20.64 7.21
N ASN A 263 -18.14 -21.12 8.42
CA ASN A 263 -19.30 -20.72 9.23
C ASN A 263 -19.16 -19.31 9.86
N GLU A 264 -18.04 -18.61 9.66
CA GLU A 264 -17.72 -17.33 10.33
C GLU A 264 -17.31 -16.23 9.35
N THR A 265 -17.59 -16.44 8.07
CA THR A 265 -17.22 -15.49 6.99
C THR A 265 -17.93 -14.14 7.10
N GLU A 266 -19.07 -14.04 7.81
CA GLU A 266 -19.84 -12.80 7.97
C GLU A 266 -19.07 -11.64 8.61
N LYS A 267 -18.06 -11.93 9.45
CA LYS A 267 -17.24 -10.92 10.14
C LYS A 267 -15.79 -10.89 9.67
N ALA A 268 -15.49 -11.58 8.58
CA ALA A 268 -14.15 -11.72 8.03
C ALA A 268 -14.06 -11.05 6.67
N GLN A 269 -12.83 -10.68 6.29
CA GLN A 269 -12.54 -10.06 5.01
C GLN A 269 -12.09 -11.12 4.00
N PRO A 270 -12.73 -11.23 2.82
CA PRO A 270 -12.26 -12.14 1.79
C PRO A 270 -10.87 -11.72 1.30
N LEU A 271 -9.98 -12.70 1.12
CA LEU A 271 -8.66 -12.45 0.54
C LEU A 271 -8.71 -12.54 -0.98
N VAL A 272 -8.00 -11.61 -1.61
CA VAL A 272 -7.91 -11.47 -3.06
C VAL A 272 -6.49 -11.15 -3.50
N LYS A 273 -6.25 -11.38 -4.80
CA LYS A 273 -5.04 -10.99 -5.51
C LYS A 273 -5.38 -10.26 -6.81
N PRO A 274 -4.48 -9.42 -7.33
CA PRO A 274 -4.63 -8.79 -8.64
C PRO A 274 -4.85 -9.81 -9.77
N ASN A 275 -5.73 -9.48 -10.73
CA ASN A 275 -5.89 -10.27 -11.96
C ASN A 275 -4.92 -9.82 -13.06
N ASP A 276 -3.62 -10.06 -12.86
CA ASP A 276 -2.59 -9.61 -13.82
C ASP A 276 -2.67 -10.33 -15.18
N LYS A 277 -3.41 -11.45 -15.25
CA LYS A 277 -3.71 -12.13 -16.52
C LYS A 277 -4.66 -11.30 -17.38
N ALA A 278 -5.63 -10.63 -16.78
CA ALA A 278 -6.53 -9.72 -17.50
C ALA A 278 -5.82 -8.42 -17.88
N ILE A 279 -5.00 -7.89 -16.97
CA ILE A 279 -4.30 -6.62 -17.11
C ILE A 279 -2.84 -6.79 -16.73
N SER A 280 -2.00 -6.99 -17.75
CA SER A 280 -0.56 -7.07 -17.51
C SER A 280 0.01 -5.67 -17.31
N LYS A 281 0.71 -5.48 -16.18
CA LYS A 281 1.45 -4.25 -15.88
C LYS A 281 2.44 -3.87 -16.98
N ASN A 282 3.03 -4.86 -17.67
CA ASN A 282 4.04 -4.66 -18.73
C ASN A 282 3.48 -4.19 -20.09
N ALA A 283 2.17 -3.90 -20.18
CA ALA A 283 1.60 -3.30 -21.38
C ALA A 283 1.98 -1.80 -21.43
N ASN A 284 3.05 -1.49 -22.18
CA ASN A 284 3.67 -0.16 -22.15
C ASN A 284 3.12 0.82 -23.21
N ASP A 285 2.26 0.37 -24.13
CA ASP A 285 1.73 1.18 -25.22
C ASP A 285 0.21 1.41 -25.14
N LYS A 286 -0.52 0.50 -24.47
CA LYS A 286 -1.96 0.49 -24.31
C LYS A 286 -2.37 0.68 -22.85
N ILE A 287 -3.41 1.47 -22.63
CA ILE A 287 -3.99 1.66 -21.30
C ILE A 287 -5.24 0.79 -21.22
N ARG A 288 -5.24 -0.23 -20.35
CA ARG A 288 -6.41 -1.07 -20.06
C ARG A 288 -7.06 -0.67 -18.74
N LEU A 289 -6.28 -0.13 -17.81
CA LEU A 289 -6.75 0.36 -16.51
C LEU A 289 -6.05 1.67 -16.19
N ILE A 290 -6.82 2.63 -15.69
CA ILE A 290 -6.29 3.79 -14.97
C ILE A 290 -6.83 3.75 -13.55
N VAL A 291 -5.95 3.68 -12.56
CA VAL A 291 -6.32 3.89 -11.16
C VAL A 291 -5.96 5.33 -10.79
N VAL A 292 -6.93 6.07 -10.28
CA VAL A 292 -6.75 7.47 -9.89
C VAL A 292 -6.85 7.59 -8.38
N THR A 293 -5.90 8.30 -7.78
CA THR A 293 -5.96 8.73 -6.38
C THR A 293 -5.63 10.20 -6.30
N TRP A 294 -6.21 10.91 -5.35
CA TRP A 294 -5.87 12.31 -5.12
C TRP A 294 -5.69 12.57 -3.64
N LYS A 295 -4.83 13.54 -3.32
CA LYS A 295 -4.56 13.94 -1.94
C LYS A 295 -4.73 15.45 -1.83
N PRO A 296 -5.60 15.94 -0.93
CA PRO A 296 -5.66 17.36 -0.65
C PRO A 296 -4.39 17.83 0.08
N GLY A 297 -4.09 19.11 -0.05
CA GLY A 297 -2.93 19.75 0.56
C GLY A 297 -3.32 21.10 1.15
N TYR A 298 -3.07 22.16 0.40
CA TYR A 298 -3.46 23.52 0.78
C TYR A 298 -4.74 23.93 0.06
N ALA A 299 -5.58 24.73 0.71
CA ALA A 299 -6.84 25.22 0.13
C ALA A 299 -6.68 25.81 -1.29
N LEU A 300 -5.63 26.61 -1.52
CA LEU A 300 -5.34 27.18 -2.85
C LEU A 300 -5.18 26.10 -3.92
N THR A 301 -4.48 25.01 -3.62
CA THR A 301 -4.21 23.92 -4.55
C THR A 301 -5.34 22.89 -4.60
N ASP A 302 -6.10 22.76 -3.51
CA ASP A 302 -7.28 21.92 -3.43
C ASP A 302 -8.34 22.41 -4.41
N ASP A 303 -8.57 23.72 -4.48
CA ASP A 303 -9.50 24.31 -5.46
C ASP A 303 -9.12 23.93 -6.90
N LYS A 304 -7.82 23.91 -7.22
CA LYS A 304 -7.31 23.59 -8.57
C LYS A 304 -7.41 22.12 -8.89
N MET A 305 -7.19 21.26 -7.90
CA MET A 305 -7.48 19.84 -8.01
C MET A 305 -8.98 19.61 -8.22
N HIS A 306 -9.85 20.27 -7.46
CA HIS A 306 -11.32 20.17 -7.60
C HIS A 306 -11.80 20.64 -8.97
N GLU A 307 -11.25 21.72 -9.53
CA GLU A 307 -11.54 22.18 -10.89
C GLU A 307 -11.27 21.07 -11.93
N ILE A 308 -10.21 20.28 -11.76
CA ILE A 308 -9.91 19.14 -12.63
C ILE A 308 -10.89 17.99 -12.40
N LEU A 309 -11.15 17.62 -11.14
CA LEU A 309 -12.06 16.53 -10.78
C LEU A 309 -13.50 16.78 -11.29
N GLN A 310 -13.95 18.04 -11.32
CA GLN A 310 -15.27 18.42 -11.82
C GLN A 310 -15.35 18.58 -13.35
N ASN A 311 -14.21 18.56 -14.06
CA ASN A 311 -14.19 18.78 -15.50
C ASN A 311 -14.55 17.51 -16.29
N GLN A 312 -15.84 17.29 -16.52
CA GLN A 312 -16.33 16.11 -17.26
C GLN A 312 -15.72 15.96 -18.66
N THR A 313 -15.39 17.07 -19.33
CA THR A 313 -14.80 17.02 -20.67
C THR A 313 -13.39 16.44 -20.65
N ILE A 314 -12.58 16.80 -19.65
CA ILE A 314 -11.23 16.27 -19.52
C ILE A 314 -11.26 14.78 -19.18
N TRP A 315 -12.12 14.40 -18.23
CA TRP A 315 -12.26 13.01 -17.79
C TRP A 315 -12.77 12.12 -18.91
N LYS A 316 -13.74 12.57 -19.70
CA LYS A 316 -14.19 11.84 -20.89
C LYS A 316 -13.03 11.58 -21.86
N ARG A 317 -12.13 12.54 -22.08
CA ARG A 317 -10.94 12.36 -22.95
C ARG A 317 -9.92 11.40 -22.35
N ILE A 318 -9.73 11.41 -21.03
CA ILE A 318 -8.86 10.46 -20.31
C ILE A 318 -9.43 9.05 -20.41
N MET A 319 -10.72 8.87 -20.13
CA MET A 319 -11.42 7.59 -20.19
C MET A 319 -11.40 6.99 -21.60
N GLN A 320 -11.47 7.82 -22.64
CA GLN A 320 -11.32 7.38 -24.05
C GLN A 320 -9.93 6.82 -24.38
N LYS A 321 -8.94 6.94 -23.49
CA LYS A 321 -7.63 6.29 -23.65
C LYS A 321 -7.60 4.87 -23.12
N VAL A 322 -8.62 4.45 -22.37
CA VAL A 322 -8.76 3.09 -21.88
C VAL A 322 -9.37 2.23 -22.99
N GLU A 323 -8.61 1.23 -23.44
CA GLU A 323 -8.93 0.31 -24.55
C GLU A 323 -9.47 -1.05 -24.07
#